data_AF-A0A6M3ZP17-F1
#
_entry.id   AF-A0A6M3ZP17-F1
#
_cell.length_a   1.000
_cell.length_b   1.000
_cell.length_c   1.000
_cell.angle_alpha   90.00
_cell.angle_beta   90.00
_cell.angle_gamma   90.00
#
_symmetry.space_group_name_H-M   'P 1'
#
loop_
_entity.id
_entity.type
_entity.pdbx_description
1 polymer ?
#
loop_
_entity_poly.entity_id
_entity_poly.type
_entity_poly.pdbx_seq_one_letter_code
_entity_poly.pdbx_strand_id
1 'polypeptide(L)'
;MGKKELRELEKNLDYALIAVSCYRKGSDEDFIPHGIKMVNESLEAAKRDLEMLGLYEQCRDALVCAELVKPGPAHDDEAEKLLLQASRALMEASGSAAAMRKKLREKPDATLDDIRSGPDDWAQEG
;
A
#
# COMPACT_ATOMS: atom_id res chain seq x y z
N MET A 1 1.91 -7.74 -18.30
CA MET A 1 1.29 -6.96 -17.21
C MET A 1 2.38 -6.53 -16.27
N GLY A 2 2.48 -5.22 -16.00
CA GLY A 2 3.54 -4.60 -15.21
C GLY A 2 3.34 -4.89 -13.73
N LYS A 3 3.66 -6.13 -13.31
CA LYS A 3 3.58 -6.53 -11.90
C LYS A 3 4.48 -5.66 -11.01
N LYS A 4 5.48 -4.96 -11.56
CA LYS A 4 6.44 -4.19 -10.79
C LYS A 4 5.80 -2.91 -10.24
N GLU A 5 5.05 -2.20 -11.07
CA GLU A 5 4.43 -0.92 -10.74
C GLU A 5 3.31 -1.09 -9.70
N LEU A 6 2.47 -2.12 -9.86
CA LEU A 6 1.46 -2.47 -8.84
C LEU A 6 2.10 -2.86 -7.50
N ARG A 7 3.22 -3.60 -7.51
CA ARG A 7 3.95 -3.97 -6.28
C ARG A 7 4.56 -2.77 -5.59
N GLU A 8 5.12 -1.84 -6.36
CA GLU A 8 5.69 -0.62 -5.82
C GLU A 8 4.60 0.24 -5.16
N LEU A 9 3.42 0.32 -5.80
CA LEU A 9 2.26 0.96 -5.22
C LEU A 9 1.78 0.25 -3.94
N GLU A 10 1.71 -1.09 -3.90
CA GLU A 10 1.35 -1.84 -2.68
C GLU A 10 2.26 -1.46 -1.50
N LYS A 11 3.58 -1.47 -1.72
CA LYS A 11 4.56 -1.08 -0.68
C LYS A 11 4.41 0.37 -0.24
N ASN A 12 4.18 1.27 -1.19
CA ASN A 12 4.08 2.69 -0.90
C ASN A 12 2.76 3.05 -0.21
N LEU A 13 1.66 2.32 -0.48
CA LEU A 13 0.43 2.41 0.29
C LEU A 13 0.62 1.96 1.75
N ASP A 14 1.37 0.89 1.99
CA ASP A 14 1.73 0.47 3.35
C ASP A 14 2.58 1.52 4.07
N TYR A 15 3.50 2.18 3.35
CA TYR A 15 4.27 3.30 3.89
C TYR A 15 3.36 4.49 4.27
N ALA A 16 2.37 4.83 3.43
CA ALA A 16 1.39 5.88 3.75
C ALA A 16 0.55 5.52 4.99
N LEU A 17 0.14 4.27 5.15
CA LEU A 17 -0.55 3.79 6.35
C LEU A 17 0.31 3.96 7.61
N ILE A 18 1.60 3.61 7.54
CA ILE A 18 2.55 3.81 8.64
C ILE A 18 2.70 5.30 8.93
N ALA A 19 2.83 6.15 7.90
CA ALA A 19 2.96 7.60 8.06
C ALA A 19 1.75 8.22 8.78
N VAL A 20 0.53 7.88 8.35
CA VAL A 20 -0.71 8.33 9.01
C VAL A 20 -0.77 7.86 10.46
N SER A 21 -0.45 6.58 10.73
CA SER A 21 -0.43 6.05 12.09
C SER A 21 0.66 6.68 12.97
N CYS A 22 1.83 7.02 12.43
CA CYS A 22 2.92 7.68 13.14
C CYS A 22 2.57 9.13 13.48
N TYR A 23 1.96 9.86 12.54
CA TYR A 23 1.49 11.22 12.76
C TYR A 23 0.44 11.28 13.87
N ARG A 24 -0.53 10.36 13.88
CA ARG A 24 -1.51 10.21 14.98
C ARG A 24 -0.86 10.07 16.36
N LYS A 25 0.34 9.48 16.43
CA LYS A 25 1.11 9.30 17.67
C LYS A 25 1.99 10.51 18.03
N GLY A 26 1.86 11.63 17.33
CA GLY A 26 2.65 12.84 17.54
C GLY A 26 4.06 12.77 16.94
N SER A 27 4.27 11.91 15.94
CA SER A 27 5.52 11.89 15.17
C SER A 27 5.52 12.99 14.12
N ASP A 28 6.72 13.42 13.71
CA ASP A 28 7.02 14.57 12.86
C ASP A 28 6.04 14.82 11.68
N GLU A 29 5.59 16.07 11.54
CA GLU A 29 4.61 16.53 10.54
C GLU A 29 5.16 16.53 9.10
N ASP A 30 6.48 16.45 8.96
CA ASP A 30 7.19 16.43 7.68
C ASP A 30 7.18 15.04 6.99
N PHE A 31 6.80 13.99 7.72
CA PHE A 31 6.78 12.62 7.21
C PHE A 31 5.63 12.37 6.21
N ILE A 32 4.50 13.06 6.40
CA ILE A 32 3.29 12.90 5.58
C ILE A 32 3.48 13.48 4.15
N PRO A 33 3.90 14.74 3.96
CA PRO A 33 3.96 15.33 2.62
C PRO A 33 4.94 14.64 1.68
N HIS A 34 6.09 14.20 2.19
CA HIS A 34 7.10 13.53 1.38
C HIS A 34 6.67 12.10 1.04
N GLY A 35 6.13 11.36 2.02
CA GLY A 35 5.62 10.01 1.82
C GLY A 35 4.49 9.98 0.80
N ILE A 36 3.52 10.90 0.92
CA ILE A 36 2.39 10.99 -0.01
C ILE A 36 2.83 11.30 -1.43
N LYS A 37 3.78 12.22 -1.63
CA LYS A 37 4.29 12.52 -2.98
C LYS A 37 4.83 11.27 -3.67
N MET A 38 5.61 10.46 -2.95
CA MET A 38 6.15 9.20 -3.45
C MET A 38 5.05 8.19 -3.81
N VAL A 39 3.97 8.12 -3.01
CA VAL A 39 2.85 7.21 -3.32
C VAL A 39 2.06 7.69 -4.53
N ASN A 40 1.86 8.99 -4.70
CA ASN A 40 1.22 9.56 -5.90
C ASN A 40 2.03 9.26 -7.18
N GLU A 41 3.36 9.37 -7.14
CA GLU A 41 4.22 8.99 -8.27
C GLU A 41 4.07 7.51 -8.63
N SER A 42 3.93 6.64 -7.60
CA SER A 42 3.71 5.20 -7.78
C SER A 42 2.30 4.88 -8.31
N LEU A 43 1.28 5.63 -7.88
CA LEU A 43 -0.09 5.54 -8.37
C LEU A 43 -0.14 5.80 -9.87
N GLU A 44 0.46 6.91 -10.31
CA GLU A 44 0.47 7.28 -11.72
C GLU A 44 1.29 6.29 -12.57
N ALA A 45 2.40 5.77 -12.05
CA ALA A 45 3.16 4.72 -12.72
C ALA A 45 2.34 3.42 -12.89
N ALA A 46 1.49 3.09 -11.93
CA ALA A 46 0.62 1.90 -11.95
C ALA A 46 -0.74 2.14 -12.64
N LYS A 47 -1.03 3.38 -13.08
CA LYS A 47 -2.36 3.82 -13.54
C LYS A 47 -3.03 2.86 -14.51
N ARG A 48 -2.34 2.50 -15.60
CA ARG A 48 -2.89 1.60 -16.63
C ARG A 48 -3.32 0.24 -16.05
N ASP A 49 -2.48 -0.33 -15.19
CA ASP A 49 -2.77 -1.63 -14.60
C ASP A 49 -3.90 -1.54 -13.57
N LEU A 50 -3.98 -0.43 -12.82
CA LEU A 50 -5.10 -0.15 -11.91
C LEU A 50 -6.43 0.09 -12.64
N GLU A 51 -6.41 0.79 -13.78
CA GLU A 51 -7.60 1.02 -14.62
C GLU A 51 -8.15 -0.31 -15.14
N MET A 52 -7.28 -1.23 -15.56
CA MET A 52 -7.69 -2.58 -15.96
C MET A 52 -8.30 -3.39 -14.80
N LEU A 53 -7.87 -3.12 -13.57
CA LEU A 53 -8.42 -3.73 -12.36
C LEU A 53 -9.65 -2.98 -11.80
N GLY A 54 -9.99 -1.81 -12.36
CA GLY A 54 -11.06 -0.95 -11.85
C GLY A 54 -10.75 -0.29 -10.50
N LEU A 55 -9.47 -0.16 -10.12
CA LEU A 55 -9.03 0.28 -8.79
C LEU A 55 -8.42 1.69 -8.78
N TYR A 56 -8.17 2.31 -9.93
CA TYR A 56 -7.43 3.57 -10.01
C TYR A 56 -8.08 4.69 -9.17
N GLU A 57 -9.38 4.94 -9.35
CA GLU A 57 -10.07 5.99 -8.58
C GLU A 57 -10.12 5.66 -7.08
N GLN A 58 -10.31 4.39 -6.69
CA GLN A 58 -10.30 4.01 -5.29
C GLN A 58 -8.94 4.27 -4.62
N CYS A 59 -7.84 3.92 -5.30
CA CYS A 59 -6.49 4.20 -4.80
C CYS A 59 -6.19 5.71 -4.76
N ARG A 60 -6.64 6.45 -5.78
CA ARG A 60 -6.49 7.91 -5.84
C ARG A 60 -7.25 8.61 -4.72
N ASP A 61 -8.52 8.28 -4.52
CA ASP A 61 -9.37 8.89 -3.50
C ASP A 61 -8.84 8.63 -2.09
N ALA A 62 -8.33 7.42 -1.84
CA ALA A 62 -7.67 7.10 -0.56
C ALA A 62 -6.44 7.97 -0.30
N LEU A 63 -5.62 8.24 -1.32
CA LEU A 63 -4.45 9.12 -1.19
C LEU A 63 -4.82 10.59 -1.02
N VAL A 64 -5.83 11.06 -1.74
CA VAL A 64 -6.37 12.43 -1.55
C VAL A 64 -6.89 12.60 -0.13
N CYS A 65 -7.59 11.61 0.43
CA CYS A 65 -8.01 11.66 1.82
C CYS A 65 -6.83 11.65 2.79
N ALA A 66 -5.76 10.91 2.51
CA ALA A 66 -4.53 10.94 3.30
C ALA A 66 -3.81 12.30 3.26
N GLU A 67 -3.86 13.02 2.14
CA GLU A 67 -3.35 14.40 2.01
C GLU A 67 -4.08 15.40 2.89
N LEU A 68 -5.38 15.17 3.09
CA LEU A 68 -6.25 16.01 3.91
C LEU A 68 -6.07 15.77 5.41
N VAL A 69 -5.20 14.83 5.81
CA VAL A 69 -4.74 14.65 7.20
C VAL A 69 -3.79 15.81 7.58
N LYS A 70 -4.33 17.04 7.57
CA LYS A 70 -3.77 18.28 8.13
C LYS A 70 -4.96 19.24 8.35
N PRO A 71 -5.36 19.68 9.56
CA PRO A 71 -4.86 19.45 10.92
C PRO A 71 -5.93 18.83 11.87
N GLY A 72 -5.58 17.72 12.54
CA GLY A 72 -6.30 17.21 13.71
C GLY A 72 -6.94 15.82 13.52
N PRO A 73 -7.18 15.09 14.64
CA PRO A 73 -7.49 13.66 14.65
C PRO A 73 -8.82 13.26 14.00
N ALA A 74 -9.62 14.24 13.57
CA ALA A 74 -10.94 14.01 13.00
C ALA A 74 -10.91 13.38 11.60
N HIS A 75 -9.80 13.53 10.86
CA HIS A 75 -9.64 13.00 9.50
C HIS A 75 -8.78 11.73 9.44
N ASP A 76 -8.15 11.35 10.55
CA ASP A 76 -7.19 10.24 10.64
C ASP A 76 -7.86 8.88 10.43
N ASP A 77 -9.00 8.63 11.09
CA ASP A 77 -9.68 7.33 11.07
C ASP A 77 -10.27 7.01 9.68
N GLU A 78 -10.76 8.04 8.98
CA GLU A 78 -11.29 7.89 7.62
C GLU A 78 -10.17 7.65 6.61
N ALA A 79 -9.07 8.41 6.71
CA ALA A 79 -7.90 8.20 5.86
C ALA A 79 -7.26 6.82 6.06
N GLU A 80 -7.07 6.38 7.31
CA GLU A 80 -6.55 5.04 7.62
C GLU A 80 -7.47 3.96 7.05
N LYS A 81 -8.78 4.09 7.22
CA LYS A 81 -9.76 3.14 6.68
C LYS A 81 -9.72 3.07 5.15
N LEU A 82 -9.68 4.21 4.46
CA LEU A 82 -9.66 4.26 3.00
C LEU A 82 -8.36 3.68 2.44
N LEU A 83 -7.21 4.00 3.05
CA LEU A 83 -5.92 3.42 2.69
C LEU A 83 -5.90 1.90 2.92
N LEU A 84 -6.45 1.41 4.03
CA LEU A 84 -6.57 -0.04 4.30
C LEU A 84 -7.46 -0.73 3.27
N GLN A 85 -8.57 -0.11 2.90
CA GLN A 85 -9.48 -0.65 1.87
C GLN A 85 -8.82 -0.69 0.50
N ALA A 86 -8.11 0.36 0.11
CA ALA A 86 -7.36 0.43 -1.15
C ALA A 86 -6.22 -0.60 -1.18
N SER A 87 -5.42 -0.68 -0.12
CA SER A 87 -4.33 -1.68 -0.01
C SER A 87 -4.87 -3.11 -0.10
N ARG A 88 -5.95 -3.43 0.63
CA ARG A 88 -6.59 -4.75 0.57
C ARG A 88 -7.12 -5.08 -0.83
N ALA A 89 -7.85 -4.15 -1.46
CA ALA A 89 -8.40 -4.36 -2.79
C ALA A 89 -7.28 -4.60 -3.82
N LEU A 90 -6.20 -3.83 -3.74
CA LEU A 90 -5.03 -3.98 -4.58
C LEU A 90 -4.36 -5.34 -4.38
N MET A 91 -4.13 -5.76 -3.12
CA MET A 91 -3.54 -7.08 -2.82
C MET A 91 -4.40 -8.26 -3.28
N GLU A 92 -5.72 -8.13 -3.21
CA GLU A 92 -6.66 -9.14 -3.70
C GLU A 92 -6.62 -9.22 -5.24
N ALA A 93 -6.64 -8.07 -5.91
CA ALA A 93 -6.65 -7.99 -7.37
C ALA A 93 -5.31 -8.34 -8.03
N SER A 94 -4.19 -8.02 -7.38
CA SER A 94 -2.83 -8.33 -7.86
C SER A 94 -2.44 -9.80 -7.64
N GLY A 95 -3.17 -10.49 -6.76
CA GLY A 95 -2.85 -11.85 -6.31
C GLY A 95 -1.84 -11.92 -5.18
N SER A 96 -1.33 -10.80 -4.66
CA SER A 96 -0.42 -10.74 -3.51
C SER A 96 -1.02 -11.44 -2.28
N ALA A 97 -2.33 -11.26 -2.03
CA ALA A 97 -3.03 -11.92 -0.93
C ALA A 97 -3.07 -13.45 -1.08
N ALA A 98 -3.29 -13.95 -2.30
CA ALA A 98 -3.29 -15.39 -2.57
C ALA A 98 -1.89 -15.99 -2.43
N ALA A 99 -0.86 -15.28 -2.90
CA ALA A 99 0.53 -15.68 -2.79
C ALA A 99 1.00 -15.74 -1.32
N MET A 100 0.62 -14.76 -0.50
CA MET A 100 0.90 -14.76 0.93
C MET A 100 0.21 -15.91 1.67
N ARG A 101 -1.06 -16.18 1.37
CA ARG A 101 -1.79 -17.33 1.93
C ARG A 101 -1.15 -18.67 1.56
N LYS A 102 -0.64 -18.80 0.33
CA LYS A 102 0.10 -19.98 -0.12
C LYS A 102 1.38 -20.17 0.71
N LYS A 103 2.20 -19.13 0.84
CA LYS A 103 3.43 -19.15 1.66
C LYS A 103 3.16 -19.57 3.10
N LEU A 104 2.14 -19.01 3.74
CA LEU A 104 1.75 -19.36 5.12
C LEU A 104 1.28 -20.81 5.28
N ARG A 105 0.58 -21.37 4.27
CA ARG A 105 0.18 -22.78 4.29
C ARG A 105 1.38 -23.72 4.12
N GLU A 106 2.33 -23.34 3.28
CA GLU A 106 3.54 -24.13 3.00
C GLU A 106 4.55 -24.04 4.14
N LYS A 107 4.54 -22.95 4.90
CA LYS A 107 5.40 -22.71 6.06
C LYS A 107 4.57 -22.16 7.23
N PRO A 108 3.85 -23.02 7.98
CA PRO A 108 3.02 -22.59 9.11
C PRO A 108 3.82 -21.98 10.26
N ASP A 109 5.12 -22.31 10.36
CA ASP A 109 6.05 -21.74 11.36
C ASP A 109 6.84 -20.54 10.82
N ALA A 110 6.48 -20.00 9.65
CA ALA A 110 7.14 -18.85 9.06
C ALA A 110 7.08 -17.64 10.01
N THR A 111 8.24 -17.08 10.31
CA THR A 111 8.35 -15.81 11.02
C THR A 111 8.06 -14.65 10.07
N LEU A 112 7.87 -13.45 10.61
CA LEU A 112 7.70 -12.25 9.78
C LEU A 112 8.87 -12.05 8.82
N ASP A 113 10.09 -12.41 9.21
CA ASP A 113 11.28 -12.34 8.36
C ASP A 113 11.26 -13.34 7.20
N ASP A 114 10.57 -14.47 7.35
CA ASP A 114 10.40 -15.48 6.28
C ASP A 114 9.35 -15.09 5.24
N ILE A 115 8.43 -14.19 5.61
CA ILE A 115 7.33 -13.70 4.76
C ILE A 115 7.70 -12.36 4.13
N ARG A 116 8.55 -11.57 4.81
CA ARG A 116 9.09 -10.29 4.35
C ARG A 116 9.94 -10.53 3.12
N SER A 117 9.26 -10.52 1.98
CA SER A 117 9.90 -10.79 0.71
C SER A 117 10.86 -9.64 0.41
N GLY A 118 12.15 -9.96 0.27
CA GLY A 118 13.09 -9.01 -0.30
C GLY A 118 12.65 -8.62 -1.71
N PRO A 119 13.11 -7.48 -2.25
CA PRO A 119 12.80 -7.07 -3.62
C PRO A 119 13.07 -8.16 -4.68
N ASP A 120 13.91 -9.15 -4.38
CA ASP A 120 14.34 -10.22 -5.28
C ASP A 120 13.63 -11.58 -5.13
N ASP A 121 12.89 -11.85 -4.04
CA ASP A 121 12.37 -13.21 -3.75
C ASP A 121 11.20 -13.65 -4.66
N TRP A 122 10.64 -12.73 -5.44
CA TRP A 122 9.56 -13.02 -6.40
C TRP A 122 10.01 -12.96 -7.86
N ALA A 123 11.32 -12.80 -8.12
CA ALA A 123 11.91 -12.83 -9.46
C ALA A 123 12.26 -14.25 -9.94
N GLN A 124 12.12 -15.27 -9.08
CA GLN A 124 12.50 -16.65 -9.39
C GLN A 124 11.37 -17.57 -9.90
N GLU A 125 10.13 -17.08 -10.02
CA GLU A 125 9.07 -17.82 -10.73
C GLU A 125 8.75 -17.11 -12.05
N GLY A 126 9.61 -17.36 -13.04
CA GLY A 126 9.47 -16.99 -14.45
C GLY A 126 10.31 -17.91 -15.30
#